data_AF-A0AAT9T0X0-F1
#
_entry.id   AF-A0AAT9T0X0-F1
#
_cell.length_a   1.000
_cell.length_b   1.000
_cell.length_c   1.000
_cell.angle_alpha   90.00
_cell.angle_beta   90.00
_cell.angle_gamma   90.00
#
_symmetry.space_group_name_H-M   'P 1'
#
loop_
_entity.id
_entity.type
_entity.pdbx_description
1 polymer ?
#
loop_
_entity_poly.entity_id
_entity_poly.type
_entity_poly.pdbx_seq_one_letter_code
_entity_poly.pdbx_strand_id
1 'polypeptide(L)'
;MPMPSLCRFFPVIVLVTVLTGCLSANKHELSIEDVKSFKFVSVEGEAAPTLSGEWLNMRNDFLKSKGLLPPEGNEPIPPEQAQPRAEPSPVELRAFLSAQFSPRVKRVFAEPLAEELRGHRPVRVVVSLLQVQIAPAVSRFFRTLAAGQAGNSNSITVTFTIVDAKSGKVLLTSPPIHHSGTGGEFIVDFGGGKPGAFDPDPMTRMLASLQPQFSSWLFKRDR
;
A
#
# COMPACT_ATOMS: atom_id res chain seq x y z
N MET A 1 49.40 -52.15 35.55
CA MET A 1 50.27 -51.70 34.44
C MET A 1 49.85 -50.30 34.01
N PRO A 2 50.79 -49.42 33.67
CA PRO A 2 50.59 -47.96 33.60
C PRO A 2 50.32 -47.43 32.19
N MET A 3 49.56 -46.31 32.14
CA MET A 3 49.58 -45.17 31.18
C MET A 3 49.27 -45.42 29.68
N PRO A 4 49.01 -44.36 28.89
CA PRO A 4 47.97 -43.33 29.04
C PRO A 4 47.26 -43.08 27.67
N SER A 5 46.19 -42.28 27.60
CA SER A 5 46.07 -41.28 26.52
C SER A 5 44.90 -40.33 26.69
N LEU A 6 45.32 -39.08 26.91
CA LEU A 6 44.60 -37.83 26.86
C LEU A 6 44.07 -37.61 25.42
N CYS A 7 42.75 -37.56 25.22
CA CYS A 7 42.19 -36.94 24.02
C CYS A 7 41.38 -35.71 24.43
N ARG A 8 42.10 -34.59 24.48
CA ARG A 8 41.55 -33.24 24.41
C ARG A 8 40.80 -33.12 23.08
N PHE A 9 39.50 -32.88 23.10
CA PHE A 9 38.80 -32.27 21.97
C PHE A 9 38.26 -30.91 22.37
N PHE A 10 38.83 -29.93 21.68
CA PHE A 10 38.49 -28.51 21.69
C PHE A 10 36.97 -28.30 21.49
N PRO A 11 36.32 -27.39 22.24
CA PRO A 11 35.14 -26.73 21.73
C PRO A 11 35.59 -25.77 20.62
N VAL A 12 35.38 -26.15 19.36
CA VAL A 12 35.39 -25.20 18.25
C VAL A 12 34.15 -24.34 18.42
N ILE A 13 34.30 -23.20 19.10
CA ILE A 13 33.34 -22.09 19.04
C ILE A 13 33.44 -21.57 17.60
N VAL A 14 32.61 -22.13 16.72
CA VAL A 14 32.40 -21.56 15.39
C VAL A 14 31.74 -20.21 15.61
N LEU A 15 32.56 -19.19 15.46
CA LEU A 15 32.20 -17.79 15.29
C LEU A 15 31.15 -17.69 14.17
N VAL A 16 29.87 -17.70 14.54
CA VAL A 16 28.76 -17.45 13.60
C VAL A 16 28.84 -15.98 13.23
N THR A 17 29.57 -15.75 12.14
CA THR A 17 29.45 -14.70 11.15
C THR A 17 28.48 -13.58 11.50
N VAL A 18 29.11 -12.44 11.79
CA VAL A 18 28.65 -11.07 11.56
C VAL A 18 28.03 -10.96 10.16
N LEU A 19 26.73 -11.26 10.07
CA LEU A 19 25.84 -10.83 9.00
C LEU A 19 24.89 -9.77 9.55
N THR A 20 25.44 -8.79 10.28
CA THR A 20 24.89 -7.44 10.23
C THR A 20 25.21 -6.89 8.85
N GLY A 21 24.55 -7.43 7.83
CA GLY A 21 24.42 -6.75 6.56
C GLY A 21 23.87 -5.38 6.89
N CYS A 22 24.62 -4.34 6.52
CA CYS A 22 24.21 -2.97 6.63
C CYS A 22 22.76 -2.87 6.15
N LEU A 23 21.84 -2.67 7.09
CA LEU A 23 20.58 -2.00 6.79
C LEU A 23 21.03 -0.63 6.28
N SER A 24 21.27 -0.54 4.96
CA SER A 24 21.31 0.72 4.26
C SER A 24 19.96 1.35 4.52
N ALA A 25 19.88 2.12 5.61
CA ALA A 25 18.81 3.07 5.80
C ALA A 25 18.74 3.82 4.48
N ASN A 26 17.63 3.65 3.75
CA ASN A 26 17.37 4.30 2.47
C ASN A 26 17.45 5.80 2.69
N LYS A 27 18.67 6.33 2.66
CA LYS A 27 18.96 7.73 2.83
C LYS A 27 18.41 8.37 1.58
N HIS A 28 17.63 9.43 1.72
CA HIS A 28 17.08 10.15 0.58
C HIS A 28 18.25 10.80 -0.19
N GLU A 29 18.84 10.05 -1.13
CA GLU A 29 20.12 10.39 -1.79
C GLU A 29 20.02 11.66 -2.63
N LEU A 30 18.82 11.98 -3.12
CA LEU A 30 18.58 13.17 -3.92
C LEU A 30 18.62 14.45 -3.09
N SER A 31 19.24 15.49 -3.67
CA SER A 31 19.20 16.85 -3.14
C SER A 31 17.81 17.48 -3.35
N ILE A 32 17.52 18.58 -2.64
CA ILE A 32 16.24 19.29 -2.81
C ILE A 32 16.19 19.94 -4.20
N GLU A 33 17.34 20.40 -4.70
CA GLU A 33 17.52 20.95 -6.03
C GLU A 33 17.21 19.92 -7.11
N ASP A 34 17.67 18.67 -6.94
CA ASP A 34 17.33 17.57 -7.85
C ASP A 34 15.82 17.30 -7.87
N VAL A 35 15.18 17.29 -6.71
CA VAL A 35 13.72 17.08 -6.61
C VAL A 35 12.96 18.25 -7.26
N LYS A 36 13.39 19.50 -7.06
CA LYS A 36 12.81 20.69 -7.71
C LYS A 36 12.97 20.67 -9.23
N SER A 37 13.98 19.96 -9.76
CA SER A 37 14.15 19.77 -11.20
C SER A 37 13.08 18.87 -11.82
N PHE A 38 12.32 18.11 -11.02
CA PHE A 38 11.31 17.19 -11.50
C PHE A 38 10.07 17.90 -12.07
N LYS A 39 9.61 17.41 -13.21
CA LYS A 39 8.39 17.78 -13.91
C LYS A 39 7.42 16.61 -13.85
N PHE A 40 6.27 16.79 -13.21
CA PHE A 40 5.24 15.77 -13.18
C PHE A 40 4.72 15.45 -14.59
N VAL A 41 4.65 14.15 -14.91
CA VAL A 41 4.03 13.64 -16.15
C VAL A 41 2.78 12.83 -15.83
N SER A 42 2.89 11.89 -14.90
CA SER A 42 1.81 10.98 -14.56
C SER A 42 2.00 10.37 -13.17
N VAL A 43 0.89 9.88 -12.62
CA VAL A 43 0.88 9.03 -11.43
C VAL A 43 0.10 7.76 -11.74
N GLU A 44 0.60 6.64 -11.27
CA GLU A 44 0.01 5.32 -11.46
C GLU A 44 -0.06 4.59 -10.13
N GLY A 45 -1.14 3.84 -9.91
CA GLY A 45 -1.26 2.92 -8.78
C GLY A 45 -1.04 1.48 -9.24
N GLU A 46 -0.26 0.72 -8.47
CA GLU A 46 -0.07 -0.71 -8.68
C GLU A 46 -0.27 -1.49 -7.38
N ALA A 47 -0.74 -2.72 -7.48
CA ALA A 47 -0.76 -3.66 -6.37
C ALA A 47 0.57 -4.42 -6.31
N ALA A 48 1.27 -4.35 -5.18
CA ALA A 48 2.56 -5.02 -5.02
C ALA A 48 2.41 -6.55 -5.07
N PRO A 49 3.48 -7.29 -5.44
CA PRO A 49 3.45 -8.75 -5.42
C PRO A 49 3.24 -9.34 -4.04
N THR A 50 3.67 -8.61 -3.01
CA THR A 50 3.53 -8.96 -1.59
C THR A 50 2.29 -8.35 -0.95
N LEU A 51 1.32 -7.88 -1.75
CA LEU A 51 0.11 -7.25 -1.24
C LEU A 51 -0.60 -8.19 -0.26
N SER A 52 -0.88 -7.67 0.94
CA SER A 52 -1.59 -8.38 1.99
C SER A 52 -2.79 -7.56 2.51
N GLY A 53 -3.74 -8.26 3.13
CA GLY A 53 -4.90 -7.67 3.79
C GLY A 53 -6.19 -7.73 2.97
N GLU A 54 -7.24 -7.14 3.54
CA GLU A 54 -8.58 -7.15 2.99
C GLU A 54 -8.99 -5.73 2.56
N TRP A 55 -9.18 -5.55 1.26
CA TRP A 55 -9.84 -4.36 0.72
C TRP A 55 -11.30 -4.73 0.41
N LEU A 56 -12.27 -4.19 1.16
CA LEU A 56 -13.70 -4.12 0.82
C LEU A 56 -14.24 -5.27 -0.07
N ASN A 57 -14.17 -6.52 0.39
CA ASN A 57 -14.66 -7.68 -0.37
C ASN A 57 -14.12 -7.78 -1.82
N MET A 58 -12.96 -7.23 -2.16
CA MET A 58 -12.48 -7.16 -3.54
C MET A 58 -12.22 -8.52 -4.18
N ARG A 59 -11.93 -9.54 -3.37
CA ARG A 59 -11.93 -10.93 -3.86
C ARG A 59 -13.31 -11.31 -4.39
N ASN A 60 -14.38 -10.95 -3.68
CA ASN A 60 -15.75 -11.17 -4.13
C ASN A 60 -16.06 -10.32 -5.35
N ASP A 61 -15.67 -9.04 -5.40
CA ASP A 61 -15.87 -8.20 -6.60
C ASP A 61 -15.14 -8.76 -7.82
N PHE A 62 -13.92 -9.28 -7.64
CA PHE A 62 -13.17 -9.97 -8.68
C PHE A 62 -13.93 -11.22 -9.15
N LEU A 63 -14.34 -12.08 -8.23
CA LEU A 63 -15.11 -13.28 -8.57
C LEU A 63 -16.45 -12.93 -9.25
N LYS A 64 -17.13 -11.87 -8.80
CA LYS A 64 -18.34 -11.32 -9.43
C LYS A 64 -18.06 -10.86 -10.86
N SER A 65 -16.96 -10.14 -11.07
CA SER A 65 -16.55 -9.66 -12.41
C SER A 65 -16.22 -10.80 -13.38
N LYS A 66 -15.82 -11.96 -12.84
CA LYS A 66 -15.59 -13.20 -13.60
C LYS A 66 -16.85 -14.07 -13.76
N GLY A 67 -17.99 -13.67 -13.18
CA GLY A 67 -19.21 -14.47 -13.17
C GLY A 67 -19.13 -15.73 -12.31
N LEU A 68 -18.17 -15.80 -11.38
CA LEU A 68 -17.90 -16.96 -10.53
C LEU A 68 -18.62 -16.89 -9.18
N LEU A 69 -19.21 -15.75 -8.83
CA LEU A 69 -20.13 -15.69 -7.70
C LEU A 69 -21.54 -16.01 -8.18
N PRO A 70 -22.27 -16.89 -7.48
CA PRO A 70 -23.69 -17.04 -7.73
C PRO A 70 -24.37 -15.66 -7.55
N PRO A 71 -25.45 -15.38 -8.30
CA PRO A 71 -26.27 -14.21 -8.01
C PRO A 71 -26.62 -14.23 -6.52
N GLU A 72 -26.65 -13.06 -5.86
CA GLU A 72 -26.95 -12.90 -4.43
C GLU A 72 -28.40 -13.30 -4.10
N GLY A 73 -28.76 -14.55 -4.36
CA GLY A 73 -29.98 -15.19 -3.90
C GLY A 73 -29.70 -15.83 -2.54
N ASN A 74 -30.61 -15.61 -1.60
CA ASN A 74 -30.60 -16.27 -0.29
C ASN A 74 -30.89 -17.78 -0.37
N GLU A 75 -30.83 -18.39 -1.56
CA GLU A 75 -31.08 -19.80 -1.74
C GLU A 75 -29.87 -20.60 -1.26
N PRO A 76 -30.06 -21.53 -0.30
CA PRO A 76 -28.98 -22.39 0.16
C PRO A 76 -28.47 -23.20 -1.03
N ILE A 77 -27.21 -22.99 -1.39
CA ILE A 77 -26.53 -23.74 -2.44
C ILE A 77 -26.52 -25.21 -2.00
N PRO A 78 -27.13 -26.14 -2.76
CA PRO A 78 -27.08 -27.56 -2.43
C PRO A 78 -25.61 -28.01 -2.31
N PRO A 79 -25.26 -28.87 -1.35
CA PRO A 79 -23.87 -29.32 -1.16
C PRO A 79 -23.27 -29.99 -2.41
N GLU A 80 -24.10 -30.52 -3.30
CA GLU A 80 -23.71 -31.07 -4.62
C GLU A 80 -23.29 -30.00 -5.65
N GLN A 81 -23.76 -28.77 -5.50
CA GLN A 81 -23.40 -27.63 -6.36
C GLN A 81 -22.27 -26.77 -5.78
N ALA A 82 -21.73 -27.14 -4.61
CA ALA A 82 -20.49 -26.60 -4.08
C ALA A 82 -19.31 -27.13 -4.91
N GLN A 83 -19.25 -26.74 -6.19
CA GLN A 83 -18.08 -26.99 -7.02
C GLN A 83 -16.86 -26.40 -6.32
N PRO A 84 -15.68 -27.04 -6.40
CA PRO A 84 -14.45 -26.48 -5.86
C PRO A 84 -14.26 -25.09 -6.47
N ARG A 85 -14.42 -24.05 -5.64
CA ARG A 85 -14.26 -22.66 -6.07
C ARG A 85 -12.86 -22.52 -6.62
N ALA A 86 -12.76 -22.32 -7.94
CA ALA A 86 -11.50 -22.05 -8.58
C ALA A 86 -10.85 -20.85 -7.88
N GLU A 87 -9.68 -21.05 -7.29
CA GLU A 87 -8.97 -19.96 -6.67
C GLU A 87 -8.53 -18.97 -7.76
N PRO A 88 -8.76 -17.66 -7.57
CA PRO A 88 -8.38 -16.69 -8.57
C PRO A 88 -6.86 -16.68 -8.75
N SER A 89 -6.39 -16.66 -10.00
CA SER A 89 -4.96 -16.53 -10.28
C SER A 89 -4.41 -15.27 -9.60
N PRO A 90 -3.34 -15.37 -8.78
CA PRO A 90 -2.78 -14.22 -8.07
C PRO A 90 -2.38 -13.07 -8.99
N VAL A 91 -1.96 -13.38 -10.22
CA VAL A 91 -1.59 -12.39 -11.24
C VAL A 91 -2.81 -11.62 -11.73
N GLU A 92 -3.91 -12.32 -12.02
CA GLU A 92 -5.16 -11.69 -12.47
C GLU A 92 -5.79 -10.84 -11.38
N LEU A 93 -5.81 -11.34 -10.14
CA LEU A 93 -6.33 -10.59 -9.00
C LEU A 93 -5.52 -9.30 -8.82
N ARG A 94 -4.19 -9.36 -8.88
CA ARG A 94 -3.33 -8.18 -8.79
C ARG A 94 -3.56 -7.18 -9.91
N ALA A 95 -3.73 -7.65 -11.14
CA ALA A 95 -4.04 -6.79 -12.28
C ALA A 95 -5.39 -6.08 -12.07
N PHE A 96 -6.41 -6.81 -11.60
CA PHE A 96 -7.71 -6.24 -11.24
C PHE A 96 -7.60 -5.19 -10.13
N LEU A 97 -6.88 -5.49 -9.04
CA LEU A 97 -6.66 -4.57 -7.94
C LEU A 97 -5.92 -3.31 -8.39
N SER A 98 -4.90 -3.45 -9.25
CA SER A 98 -4.16 -2.32 -9.82
C SER A 98 -5.07 -1.45 -10.71
N ALA A 99 -5.92 -2.07 -11.52
CA ALA A 99 -6.90 -1.37 -12.35
C ALA A 99 -7.93 -0.58 -11.52
N GLN A 100 -8.30 -1.08 -10.33
CA GLN A 100 -9.15 -0.36 -9.38
C GLN A 100 -8.40 0.73 -8.61
N PHE A 101 -7.15 0.47 -8.25
CA PHE A 101 -6.34 1.37 -7.43
C PHE A 101 -5.83 2.59 -8.20
N SER A 102 -5.35 2.39 -9.43
CA SER A 102 -4.73 3.44 -10.24
C SER A 102 -5.62 4.69 -10.46
N PRO A 103 -6.92 4.56 -10.81
CA PRO A 103 -7.80 5.71 -10.95
C PRO A 103 -7.96 6.53 -9.66
N ARG A 104 -7.96 5.87 -8.50
CA ARG A 104 -8.09 6.51 -7.19
C ARG A 104 -6.83 7.29 -6.83
N VAL A 105 -5.67 6.67 -7.05
CA VAL A 105 -4.36 7.33 -6.90
C VAL A 105 -4.28 8.54 -7.82
N LYS A 106 -4.65 8.40 -9.10
CA LYS A 106 -4.65 9.51 -10.06
C LYS A 106 -5.55 10.65 -9.62
N ARG A 107 -6.77 10.36 -9.14
CA ARG A 107 -7.70 11.38 -8.63
C ARG A 107 -7.11 12.18 -7.48
N VAL A 108 -6.40 11.53 -6.55
CA VAL A 108 -5.88 12.18 -5.35
C VAL A 108 -4.57 12.91 -5.60
N PHE A 109 -3.64 12.29 -6.33
CA PHE A 109 -2.26 12.77 -6.42
C PHE A 109 -1.96 13.58 -7.67
N ALA A 110 -2.71 13.44 -8.77
CA ALA A 110 -2.27 14.03 -10.04
C ALA A 110 -2.18 15.56 -10.01
N GLU A 111 -3.22 16.23 -9.51
CA GLU A 111 -3.25 17.69 -9.45
C GLU A 111 -2.23 18.25 -8.44
N PRO A 112 -2.18 17.79 -7.17
CA PRO A 112 -1.19 18.31 -6.23
C PRO A 112 0.26 18.07 -6.66
N LEU A 113 0.57 16.92 -7.26
CA LEU A 113 1.93 16.66 -7.76
C LEU A 113 2.28 17.50 -8.98
N ALA A 114 1.30 17.81 -9.85
CA ALA A 114 1.51 18.75 -10.95
C ALA A 114 1.80 20.16 -10.44
N GLU A 115 1.20 20.56 -9.31
CA GLU A 115 1.46 21.86 -8.69
C GLU A 115 2.85 21.92 -8.03
N GLU A 116 3.30 20.86 -7.37
CA GLU A 116 4.59 20.86 -6.66
C GLU A 116 5.80 20.57 -7.60
N LEU A 117 5.64 19.75 -8.63
CA LEU A 117 6.72 19.29 -9.51
C LEU A 117 6.67 19.98 -10.88
N ARG A 118 7.11 21.24 -10.92
CA ARG A 118 7.09 22.13 -12.11
C ARG A 118 8.43 22.29 -12.83
N GLY A 119 9.40 21.43 -12.53
CA GLY A 119 10.73 21.49 -13.11
C GLY A 119 10.77 21.10 -14.60
N HIS A 120 11.93 20.63 -15.05
CA HIS A 120 12.16 20.27 -16.46
C HIS A 120 12.35 18.77 -16.71
N ARG A 121 12.74 18.00 -15.68
CA ARG A 121 13.03 16.57 -15.80
C ARG A 121 11.73 15.76 -15.66
N PRO A 122 11.21 15.12 -16.72
CA PRO A 122 9.93 14.44 -16.68
C PRO A 122 9.98 13.20 -15.79
N VAL A 123 9.08 13.13 -14.81
CA VAL A 123 8.96 12.00 -13.88
C VAL A 123 7.53 11.47 -13.82
N ARG A 124 7.43 10.16 -13.64
CA ARG A 124 6.21 9.44 -13.30
C ARG A 124 6.32 8.95 -11.87
N VAL A 125 5.23 9.05 -11.11
CA VAL A 125 5.16 8.54 -9.73
C VAL A 125 4.36 7.24 -9.74
N VAL A 126 4.95 6.16 -9.23
CA VAL A 126 4.29 4.86 -9.07
C VAL A 126 4.01 4.64 -7.60
N VAL A 127 2.74 4.45 -7.25
CA VAL A 127 2.28 4.17 -5.90
C VAL A 127 2.00 2.68 -5.80
N SER A 128 2.85 1.97 -5.07
CA SER A 128 2.73 0.53 -4.87
C SER A 128 2.00 0.24 -3.56
N LEU A 129 0.84 -0.43 -3.65
CA LEU A 129 0.05 -0.85 -2.50
C LEU A 129 0.66 -2.12 -1.89
N LEU A 130 1.13 -2.05 -0.64
CA LEU A 130 1.74 -3.16 0.09
C LEU A 130 0.77 -3.85 1.04
N GLN A 131 -0.06 -3.05 1.73
CA GLN A 131 -1.05 -3.57 2.66
C GLN A 131 -2.28 -2.69 2.64
N VAL A 132 -3.44 -3.30 2.76
CA VAL A 132 -4.71 -2.60 2.89
C VAL A 132 -5.64 -3.38 3.81
N GLN A 133 -6.19 -2.70 4.79
CA GLN A 133 -7.25 -3.21 5.65
C GLN A 133 -8.37 -2.18 5.64
N ILE A 134 -9.45 -2.46 4.91
CA ILE A 134 -10.63 -1.60 4.85
C ILE A 134 -11.85 -2.48 5.09
N ALA A 135 -12.35 -2.44 6.33
CA ALA A 135 -13.48 -3.27 6.76
C ALA A 135 -14.75 -2.96 5.94
N PRO A 136 -15.59 -3.96 5.61
CA PRO A 136 -16.86 -3.74 4.90
C PRO A 136 -17.80 -2.80 5.68
N ALA A 137 -18.54 -1.93 4.98
CA ALA A 137 -19.42 -0.94 5.62
C ALA A 137 -20.48 -1.55 6.54
N VAL A 138 -21.04 -2.71 6.18
CA VAL A 138 -22.03 -3.43 7.01
C VAL A 138 -21.41 -3.91 8.32
N SER A 139 -20.18 -4.44 8.28
CA SER A 139 -19.45 -4.84 9.50
C SER A 139 -19.14 -3.65 10.41
N ARG A 140 -18.92 -2.45 9.82
CA ARG A 140 -18.72 -1.20 10.57
C ARG A 140 -19.98 -0.81 11.31
N PHE A 141 -21.13 -0.80 10.62
CA PHE A 141 -22.41 -0.43 11.21
C PHE A 141 -22.76 -1.34 12.40
N PHE A 142 -22.64 -2.66 12.22
CA PHE A 142 -22.91 -3.61 13.30
C PHE A 142 -21.92 -3.47 14.47
N ARG A 143 -20.62 -3.28 14.25
CA ARG A 143 -19.65 -3.11 15.35
C ARG A 143 -19.88 -1.81 16.12
N THR A 144 -20.15 -0.71 15.42
CA THR A 144 -20.44 0.58 16.06
C THR A 144 -21.69 0.50 16.92
N LEU A 145 -22.77 -0.14 16.43
CA LEU A 145 -24.02 -0.27 17.17
C LEU A 145 -23.99 -1.31 18.27
N ALA A 146 -23.42 -2.48 18.02
CA ALA A 146 -23.48 -3.61 18.96
C ALA A 146 -22.40 -3.55 20.06
N ALA A 147 -21.22 -3.01 19.76
CA ALA A 147 -20.09 -3.05 20.69
C ALA A 147 -19.71 -1.68 21.28
N GLY A 148 -20.36 -0.59 20.86
CA GLY A 148 -19.98 0.77 21.24
C GLY A 148 -18.54 1.15 20.85
N GLN A 149 -17.87 0.31 20.05
CA GLN A 149 -16.50 0.51 19.62
C GLN A 149 -16.49 1.48 18.44
N ALA A 150 -16.31 2.77 18.75
CA ALA A 150 -15.94 3.79 17.78
C ALA A 150 -14.45 3.61 17.38
N GLY A 151 -14.12 2.49 16.74
CA GLY A 151 -12.73 2.11 16.47
C GLY A 151 -12.65 1.29 15.20
N ASN A 152 -12.79 1.95 14.06
CA ASN A 152 -12.60 1.32 12.76
C ASN A 152 -11.19 1.63 12.28
N SER A 153 -10.22 0.76 12.53
CA SER A 153 -8.84 0.94 12.06
C SER A 153 -8.73 0.51 10.60
N ASN A 154 -9.20 1.35 9.68
CA ASN A 154 -8.77 1.18 8.31
C ASN A 154 -7.27 1.49 8.26
N SER A 155 -6.49 0.67 7.59
CA SER A 155 -5.06 0.91 7.43
C SER A 155 -4.61 0.67 6.00
N ILE A 156 -3.62 1.45 5.57
CA ILE A 156 -3.02 1.34 4.26
C ILE A 156 -1.51 1.49 4.44
N THR A 157 -0.75 0.65 3.75
CA THR A 157 0.70 0.78 3.63
C THR A 157 1.03 0.87 2.15
N VAL A 158 1.69 1.96 1.76
CA VAL A 158 2.11 2.20 0.38
C VAL A 158 3.59 2.50 0.30
N THR A 159 4.17 2.33 -0.88
CA THR A 159 5.49 2.85 -1.24
C THR A 159 5.35 3.73 -2.47
N PHE A 160 6.11 4.82 -2.53
CA PHE A 160 6.15 5.71 -3.67
C PHE A 160 7.48 5.54 -4.40
N THR A 161 7.42 5.31 -5.71
CA THR A 161 8.60 5.21 -6.57
C THR A 161 8.55 6.29 -7.62
N ILE A 162 9.58 7.14 -7.66
CA ILE A 162 9.75 8.16 -8.69
C ILE A 162 10.59 7.56 -9.80
N VAL A 163 10.02 7.55 -11.01
CA VAL A 163 10.62 6.99 -12.20
C VAL A 163 10.82 8.09 -13.23
N ASP A 164 12.01 8.15 -13.84
CA ASP A 164 12.27 9.02 -14.97
C ASP A 164 11.38 8.59 -16.15
N ALA A 165 10.49 9.47 -16.61
CA ALA A 165 9.46 9.10 -17.58
C ALA A 165 10.03 8.86 -18.99
N LYS A 166 11.25 9.32 -19.28
CA LYS A 166 11.91 9.11 -20.58
C LYS A 166 12.68 7.80 -20.61
N SER A 167 13.43 7.51 -19.55
CA SER A 167 14.33 6.35 -19.50
C SER A 167 13.77 5.14 -18.77
N GLY A 168 12.70 5.30 -17.98
CA GLY A 168 12.17 4.24 -17.11
C GLY A 168 13.03 3.95 -15.88
N LYS A 169 14.12 4.70 -15.67
CA LYS A 169 15.02 4.50 -14.51
C LYS A 169 14.34 4.94 -13.22
N VAL A 170 14.37 4.07 -12.20
CA VAL A 170 14.00 4.44 -10.82
C VAL A 170 15.00 5.46 -10.29
N LEU A 171 14.49 6.62 -9.87
CA LEU A 171 15.28 7.72 -9.31
C LEU A 171 15.29 7.71 -7.80
N LEU A 172 14.14 7.38 -7.20
CA LEU A 172 13.95 7.40 -5.76
C LEU A 172 12.79 6.48 -5.38
N THR A 173 12.92 5.79 -4.26
CA THR A 173 11.86 4.98 -3.68
C THR A 173 11.72 5.36 -2.20
N SER A 174 10.48 5.60 -1.77
CA SER A 174 10.19 5.91 -0.37
C SER A 174 10.32 4.67 0.50
N PRO A 175 10.60 4.81 1.80
CA PRO A 175 10.26 3.75 2.74
C PRO A 175 8.73 3.50 2.70
N PRO A 176 8.27 2.32 3.16
CA PRO A 176 6.84 2.08 3.36
C PRO A 176 6.22 3.14 4.27
N ILE A 177 5.19 3.81 3.78
CA ILE A 177 4.41 4.79 4.54
C ILE A 177 3.13 4.09 5.00
N HIS A 178 3.03 3.88 6.30
CA HIS A 178 1.84 3.35 6.94
C HIS A 178 0.92 4.48 7.37
N HIS A 179 -0.37 4.35 7.08
CA HIS A 179 -1.40 5.21 7.61
C HIS A 179 -2.56 4.38 8.14
N SER A 180 -2.95 4.65 9.38
CA SER A 180 -4.12 4.09 10.02
C SER A 180 -5.08 5.22 10.39
N GLY A 181 -6.37 5.02 10.16
CA GLY A 181 -7.39 5.97 10.57
C GLY A 181 -8.78 5.40 10.43
N THR A 182 -9.73 6.02 11.13
CA THR A 182 -11.14 5.92 10.76
C THR A 182 -11.24 6.54 9.38
N GLY A 183 -11.46 5.73 8.34
CA GLY A 183 -11.62 6.23 6.97
C GLY A 183 -12.93 7.01 6.82
N GLY A 184 -13.08 8.10 7.57
CA GLY A 184 -14.30 8.78 7.96
C GLY A 184 -14.15 9.77 9.13
N GLU A 185 -12.95 10.03 9.69
CA GLU A 185 -12.76 11.30 10.41
C GLU A 185 -12.93 12.42 9.39
N PHE A 186 -14.04 13.14 9.51
CA PHE A 186 -14.28 14.38 8.80
C PHE A 186 -13.17 15.34 9.24
N ILE A 187 -12.12 15.48 8.43
CA ILE A 187 -11.26 16.65 8.54
C ILE A 187 -12.16 17.81 8.11
N VAL A 188 -12.72 18.50 9.10
CA VAL A 188 -13.54 19.69 8.87
C VAL A 188 -12.57 20.79 8.45
N ASP A 189 -12.20 20.80 7.17
CA ASP A 189 -11.43 21.88 6.57
C ASP A 189 -12.43 23.03 6.29
N PHE A 190 -12.55 23.95 7.25
CA PHE A 190 -13.44 25.12 7.17
C PHE A 190 -13.02 26.16 6.12
N GLY A 191 -12.01 25.89 5.29
CA GLY A 191 -11.59 26.81 4.24
C GLY A 191 -10.75 26.15 3.16
N GLY A 192 -11.39 25.67 2.10
CA GLY A 192 -10.71 25.42 0.82
C GLY A 192 -10.60 23.95 0.40
N GLY A 193 -11.75 23.32 0.13
CA GLY A 193 -11.93 22.44 -1.04
C GLY A 193 -10.86 21.40 -1.40
N LYS A 194 -10.20 20.74 -0.44
CA LYS A 194 -9.28 19.65 -0.79
C LYS A 194 -10.04 18.46 -1.37
N PRO A 195 -9.72 18.02 -2.61
CA PRO A 195 -10.37 16.86 -3.22
C PRO A 195 -10.11 15.62 -2.36
N GLY A 196 -11.18 14.90 -2.01
CA GLY A 196 -11.09 13.61 -1.32
C GLY A 196 -11.59 13.58 0.12
N ALA A 197 -11.65 14.71 0.85
CA ALA A 197 -12.06 14.71 2.27
C ALA A 197 -13.50 14.20 2.49
N PHE A 198 -14.39 14.47 1.54
CA PHE A 198 -15.78 14.01 1.54
C PHE A 198 -16.04 12.90 0.51
N ASP A 199 -15.00 12.30 -0.08
CA ASP A 199 -15.21 11.21 -1.04
C ASP A 199 -15.85 10.02 -0.29
N PRO A 200 -16.97 9.46 -0.79
CA PRO A 200 -17.62 8.32 -0.15
C PRO A 200 -16.72 7.08 -0.09
N ASP A 201 -15.70 7.00 -0.96
CA ASP A 201 -14.73 5.92 -0.99
C ASP A 201 -13.68 6.08 0.12
N PRO A 202 -13.64 5.17 1.12
CA PRO A 202 -12.65 5.22 2.19
C PRO A 202 -11.21 5.08 1.69
N MET A 203 -10.96 4.42 0.55
CA MET A 203 -9.62 4.32 -0.02
C MET A 203 -9.13 5.69 -0.50
N THR A 204 -9.98 6.46 -1.19
CA THR A 204 -9.63 7.81 -1.65
C THR A 204 -9.28 8.72 -0.48
N ARG A 205 -10.06 8.65 0.61
CA ARG A 205 -9.78 9.40 1.85
C ARG A 205 -8.41 9.05 2.46
N MET A 206 -8.09 7.77 2.52
CA MET A 206 -6.80 7.30 3.05
C MET A 206 -5.62 7.65 2.13
N LEU A 207 -5.84 7.66 0.82
CA LEU A 207 -4.83 8.15 -0.12
C LEU A 207 -4.60 9.66 0.04
N ALA A 208 -5.66 10.44 0.28
CA ALA A 208 -5.54 11.89 0.49
C ALA A 208 -4.75 12.21 1.77
N SER A 209 -4.90 11.44 2.85
CA SER A 209 -4.11 11.63 4.08
C SER A 209 -2.64 11.21 3.95
N LEU A 210 -2.29 10.41 2.93
CA LEU A 210 -0.90 10.08 2.60
C LEU A 210 -0.20 11.20 1.83
N GLN A 211 -0.93 12.08 1.14
CA GLN A 211 -0.34 13.12 0.30
C GLN A 211 0.58 14.08 1.08
N PRO A 212 0.20 14.65 2.24
CA PRO A 212 1.11 15.48 3.03
C PRO A 212 2.35 14.72 3.47
N GLN A 213 2.20 13.44 3.84
CA GLN A 213 3.33 12.61 4.27
C GLN A 213 4.31 12.34 3.14
N PHE A 214 3.80 12.07 1.94
CA PHE A 214 4.62 11.90 0.74
C PHE A 214 5.34 13.20 0.37
N SER A 215 4.63 14.33 0.34
CA SER A 215 5.21 15.63 0.01
C SER A 215 6.29 16.04 1.03
N SER A 216 6.03 15.91 2.33
CA SER A 216 7.03 16.20 3.37
C SER A 216 8.26 15.31 3.24
N TRP A 217 8.09 14.02 2.95
CA TRP A 217 9.21 13.11 2.70
C TRP A 217 10.02 13.53 1.46
N LEU A 218 9.34 13.81 0.34
CA LEU A 218 9.97 14.14 -0.94
C LEU A 218 10.76 15.46 -0.89
N PHE A 219 10.19 16.47 -0.22
CA PHE A 219 10.81 17.78 -0.09
C PHE A 219 11.64 17.96 1.18
N LYS A 220 11.80 16.90 2.00
CA LYS A 220 12.49 16.93 3.30
C LYS A 220 11.95 18.06 4.20
N ARG A 221 10.64 18.27 4.22
CA ARG A 221 9.98 19.23 5.12
C ARG A 221 9.85 18.59 6.50
N ASP A 222 10.23 19.32 7.54
CA ASP A 222 10.03 18.88 8.92
C ASP A 222 8.52 18.70 9.19
N ARG A 223 8.17 17.62 9.90
CA ARG A 223 6.78 17.32 10.32
C ARG A 223 6.41 18.08 11.59
#